data_AF-A0A8X6IXG6-F1
#
_entry.id   AF-A0A8X6IXG6-F1
#
_cell.length_a   1.000
_cell.length_b   1.000
_cell.length_c   1.000
_cell.angle_alpha   90.00
_cell.angle_beta   90.00
_cell.angle_gamma   90.00
#
_symmetry.space_group_name_H-M   'P 1'
#
loop_
_entity.id
_entity.type
_entity.pdbx_description
1 polymer ?
#
loop_
_entity_poly.entity_id
_entity_poly.type
_entity_poly.pdbx_seq_one_letter_code
_entity_poly.pdbx_strand_id
1 'polypeptide(L)'
;MFDTIQFLAKQNLALRGHREDDTSTNKGSFLELVYLLAKYDPVLREHLVRIKMDQKSSLTYMSPQIQNEFIEILGNKVRQVIIARVQKAKYYSLFFDNIPDTPHKDQTSQVVIYVMTENQEVRVEESFIDFTETKNKTV
;
A
#
# COMPACT_ATOMS: atom_id res chain seq x y z
N MET A 1 -7.75 -12.47 1.07
CA MET A 1 -7.30 -11.33 1.92
C MET A 1 -6.15 -10.59 1.26
N PHE A 2 -5.01 -11.22 0.97
CA PHE A 2 -3.88 -10.55 0.30
C PHE A 2 -4.25 -9.95 -1.07
N ASP A 3 -4.97 -10.71 -1.92
CA ASP A 3 -5.41 -10.20 -3.22
C ASP A 3 -6.43 -9.06 -3.12
N THR A 4 -7.20 -9.01 -2.04
CA THR A 4 -8.11 -7.90 -1.73
C THR A 4 -7.32 -6.60 -1.56
N ILE A 5 -6.20 -6.65 -0.82
CA ILE A 5 -5.32 -5.49 -0.61
C ILE A 5 -4.65 -5.09 -1.92
N GLN A 6 -4.09 -6.06 -2.67
CA GLN A 6 -3.50 -5.78 -3.97
C GLN A 6 -4.50 -5.14 -4.94
N PHE A 7 -5.73 -5.63 -4.97
CA PHE A 7 -6.80 -5.09 -5.80
C PHE A 7 -7.07 -3.62 -5.43
N LEU A 8 -7.31 -3.34 -4.15
CA LEU A 8 -7.59 -1.97 -3.69
C LEU A 8 -6.43 -1.02 -3.97
N ALA A 9 -5.19 -1.46 -3.73
CA ALA A 9 -3.99 -0.69 -4.02
C ALA A 9 -3.86 -0.36 -5.52
N LYS A 10 -4.10 -1.33 -6.41
CA LYS A 10 -4.08 -1.12 -7.87
C LYS A 10 -5.17 -0.15 -8.35
N GLN A 11 -6.31 -0.12 -7.67
CA GLN A 11 -7.42 0.79 -7.99
C GLN A 11 -7.31 2.16 -7.29
N ASN A 12 -6.24 2.40 -6.51
CA ASN A 12 -6.07 3.59 -5.68
C ASN A 12 -7.27 3.84 -4.73
N LEU A 13 -7.83 2.77 -4.18
CA LEU A 13 -8.96 2.83 -3.25
C LEU A 13 -8.47 2.78 -1.80
N ALA A 14 -9.07 3.60 -0.94
CA ALA A 14 -8.82 3.54 0.49
C ALA A 14 -9.21 2.16 1.04
N LEU A 15 -8.31 1.53 1.78
CA LEU A 15 -8.56 0.23 2.40
C LEU A 15 -9.55 0.35 3.57
N ARG A 16 -9.38 1.40 4.39
CA ARG A 16 -10.08 1.57 5.66
C ARG A 16 -11.18 2.61 5.59
N GLY A 17 -12.21 2.40 6.40
CA GLY A 17 -13.25 3.38 6.66
C GLY A 17 -12.85 4.35 7.76
N HIS A 18 -13.68 5.35 8.00
CA HIS A 18 -13.52 6.23 9.16
C HIS A 18 -13.68 5.46 10.49
N ARG A 19 -14.56 4.46 10.50
CA ARG A 19 -14.78 3.51 11.60
C ARG A 19 -15.00 2.11 11.05
N GLU A 20 -14.36 1.12 11.67
CA GLU A 20 -14.47 -0.30 11.29
C GLU A 20 -15.21 -1.14 12.33
N ASP A 21 -15.70 -0.50 13.41
CA ASP A 21 -16.46 -1.15 14.46
C ASP A 21 -17.85 -1.61 13.98
N ASP A 22 -18.51 -2.45 14.77
CA ASP A 22 -19.81 -3.02 14.44
C ASP A 22 -20.97 -2.01 14.36
N THR A 23 -20.77 -0.78 14.82
CA THR A 23 -21.76 0.30 14.70
C THR A 23 -21.64 1.04 13.38
N SER A 24 -20.56 0.83 12.63
CA SER A 24 -20.33 1.47 11.33
C SER A 24 -21.13 0.80 10.21
N THR A 25 -21.83 1.62 9.43
CA THR A 25 -22.53 1.18 8.20
C THR A 25 -21.58 0.96 7.03
N ASN A 26 -20.37 1.50 7.10
CA ASN A 26 -19.31 1.31 6.11
C ASN A 26 -17.98 1.10 6.86
N LYS A 27 -17.52 -0.16 6.88
CA LYS A 27 -16.29 -0.54 7.59
C LYS A 27 -15.03 -0.39 6.74
N GLY A 28 -15.12 0.26 5.58
CA GLY A 28 -14.01 0.43 4.64
C GLY A 28 -13.98 -0.63 3.55
N SER A 29 -13.36 -0.26 2.42
CA SER A 29 -13.38 -1.06 1.20
C SER A 29 -12.80 -2.46 1.38
N PHE A 30 -11.80 -2.63 2.25
CA PHE A 30 -11.20 -3.94 2.52
C PHE A 30 -12.19 -4.89 3.19
N LEU A 31 -12.79 -4.49 4.31
CA LEU A 31 -13.72 -5.34 5.05
C LEU A 31 -14.98 -5.62 4.23
N GLU A 32 -15.55 -4.61 3.57
CA GLU A 32 -16.73 -4.78 2.71
C GLU A 32 -16.46 -5.74 1.54
N LEU A 33 -15.28 -5.65 0.91
CA LEU A 33 -14.90 -6.56 -0.16
C LEU A 33 -14.66 -8.00 0.34
N VAL A 34 -14.08 -8.17 1.53
CA VAL A 34 -13.95 -9.50 2.17
C VAL A 34 -15.34 -10.09 2.46
N TYR A 35 -16.26 -9.31 3.02
CA TYR A 35 -17.64 -9.76 3.26
C TYR A 35 -18.38 -10.10 1.97
N LEU A 36 -18.15 -9.34 0.88
CA LEU A 36 -18.70 -9.65 -0.43
C LEU A 36 -18.17 -10.98 -0.96
N LEU A 37 -16.86 -11.21 -0.91
CA LEU A 37 -16.23 -12.47 -1.36
C LEU A 37 -16.74 -13.67 -0.55
N ALA A 38 -16.96 -13.49 0.75
CA ALA A 38 -17.50 -14.53 1.62
C ALA A 38 -18.93 -14.97 1.26
N LYS A 39 -19.68 -14.20 0.47
CA LYS A 39 -20.97 -14.65 -0.06
C LYS A 39 -20.81 -15.79 -1.08
N TYR A 40 -19.66 -15.85 -1.74
CA TYR A 40 -19.38 -16.77 -2.84
C TYR A 40 -18.33 -17.83 -2.50
N ASP A 41 -17.52 -17.61 -1.46
CA ASP A 41 -16.52 -18.55 -0.96
C ASP A 41 -16.98 -19.16 0.39
N PRO A 42 -17.38 -20.45 0.41
CA PRO A 42 -17.82 -21.13 1.63
C PRO A 42 -16.74 -21.22 2.71
N VAL A 43 -15.47 -21.34 2.33
CA VAL A 43 -14.33 -21.45 3.26
C VAL A 43 -14.11 -20.11 3.96
N LEU A 44 -14.11 -19.03 3.17
CA LEU A 44 -14.01 -17.68 3.73
C LEU A 44 -15.21 -17.36 4.63
N ARG A 45 -16.42 -17.77 4.23
CA ARG A 45 -17.62 -17.62 5.07
C ARG A 45 -17.49 -18.33 6.40
N GLU A 46 -17.06 -19.59 6.40
CA GLU A 46 -16.87 -20.36 7.62
C GLU A 46 -15.81 -19.70 8.53
N HIS A 47 -14.70 -19.24 7.95
CA HIS A 47 -13.67 -18.52 8.69
C HIS A 47 -14.22 -17.26 9.39
N LEU A 48 -15.04 -16.45 8.69
CA LEU A 48 -15.68 -15.26 9.28
C LEU A 48 -16.66 -15.62 10.40
N VAL A 49 -17.42 -16.71 10.27
CA VAL A 49 -18.33 -17.19 11.33
C VAL A 49 -17.53 -17.62 12.56
N ARG A 50 -16.45 -18.38 12.37
CA ARG A 50 -15.57 -18.81 13.46
C ARG A 50 -14.98 -17.63 14.23
N ILE A 51 -14.50 -16.61 13.53
CA ILE A 51 -13.96 -15.39 14.16
C ILE A 51 -15.02 -14.68 15.02
N LYS A 52 -16.27 -14.61 14.55
CA LYS A 52 -17.36 -13.99 15.32
C LYS A 52 -17.76 -14.79 16.56
N MET A 53 -17.74 -16.12 16.46
CA MET A 53 -18.10 -17.02 17.56
C MET A 53 -16.98 -17.14 18.59
N ASP A 54 -15.73 -17.18 18.14
CA ASP A 54 -14.55 -17.32 18.98
C ASP A 54 -13.87 -15.96 19.18
N GLN A 55 -14.42 -15.17 20.11
CA GLN A 55 -13.88 -13.85 20.49
C GLN A 55 -12.43 -13.93 21.05
N LYS A 56 -11.89 -15.14 21.25
CA LYS A 56 -10.50 -15.37 21.66
C LYS A 56 -9.54 -15.67 20.51
N SER A 57 -10.04 -15.89 19.28
CA SER A 57 -9.15 -16.14 18.13
C SER A 57 -8.46 -14.83 17.72
N SER A 58 -7.15 -14.75 17.95
CA SER A 58 -6.35 -13.54 17.69
C SER A 58 -6.00 -13.34 16.21
N LEU A 59 -6.25 -14.34 15.36
CA LEU A 59 -5.71 -14.42 14.00
C LEU A 59 -6.82 -14.22 12.95
N THR A 60 -7.34 -13.00 12.86
CA THR A 60 -8.39 -12.67 11.89
C THR A 60 -7.85 -12.28 10.52
N TYR A 61 -6.54 -11.96 10.43
CA TYR A 61 -5.87 -11.38 9.25
C TYR A 61 -6.57 -10.15 8.63
N MET A 62 -7.54 -9.58 9.34
CA MET A 62 -8.37 -8.46 8.90
C MET A 62 -8.13 -7.20 9.74
N SER A 63 -7.35 -7.31 10.83
CA SER A 63 -7.06 -6.18 11.69
C SER A 63 -6.28 -5.09 10.96
N PRO A 64 -6.41 -3.82 11.38
CA PRO A 64 -5.62 -2.72 10.83
C PRO A 64 -4.11 -3.03 10.84
N GLN A 65 -3.59 -3.65 11.89
CA GLN A 65 -2.17 -4.01 12.00
C GLN A 65 -1.74 -4.94 10.87
N ILE A 66 -2.48 -6.03 10.63
CA ILE A 66 -2.16 -6.98 9.56
C ILE A 66 -2.31 -6.34 8.17
N GLN A 67 -3.31 -5.47 7.99
CA GLN A 67 -3.43 -4.71 6.74
C GLN A 67 -2.18 -3.85 6.47
N ASN A 68 -1.63 -3.18 7.50
CA ASN A 68 -0.39 -2.40 7.38
C ASN A 68 0.80 -3.30 7.02
N GLU A 69 0.94 -4.45 7.66
CA GLU A 69 2.02 -5.41 7.35
C GLU A 69 1.97 -5.84 5.88
N PHE A 70 0.78 -6.16 5.36
CA PHE A 70 0.62 -6.49 3.94
C PHE A 70 0.95 -5.32 3.01
N ILE A 71 0.52 -4.10 3.35
CA ILE A 71 0.88 -2.89 2.60
C ILE A 71 2.40 -2.70 2.58
N GLU A 72 3.07 -2.88 3.71
CA GLU A 72 4.52 -2.75 3.83
C GLU A 72 5.25 -3.79 2.98
N ILE A 73 4.84 -5.06 3.04
CA ILE A 73 5.42 -6.14 2.22
C ILE A 73 5.26 -5.84 0.73
N LEU A 74 4.06 -5.42 0.30
CA LEU A 74 3.78 -5.06 -1.09
C LEU A 74 4.60 -3.84 -1.54
N GLY A 75 4.62 -2.78 -0.73
CA GLY A 75 5.40 -1.57 -0.98
C GLY A 75 6.89 -1.86 -1.10
N ASN A 76 7.43 -2.68 -0.18
CA ASN A 76 8.83 -3.11 -0.22
C ASN A 76 9.13 -3.94 -1.48
N LYS A 77 8.21 -4.82 -1.90
CA LYS A 77 8.40 -5.57 -3.14
C LYS A 77 8.42 -4.68 -4.37
N VAL A 78 7.53 -3.68 -4.43
CA VAL A 78 7.52 -2.68 -5.51
C VAL A 78 8.82 -1.88 -5.53
N ARG A 79 9.27 -1.37 -4.37
CA ARG A 79 10.55 -0.65 -4.24
C ARG A 79 11.73 -1.50 -4.71
N GLN A 80 11.81 -2.76 -4.29
CA GLN A 80 12.87 -3.67 -4.74
C GLN A 80 12.90 -3.83 -6.27
N VAL A 81 11.73 -3.93 -6.91
CA VAL A 81 11.64 -4.02 -8.37
C VAL A 81 12.13 -2.74 -9.03
N ILE A 82 11.72 -1.57 -8.54
CA ILE A 82 12.18 -0.27 -9.06
C ILE A 82 13.71 -0.15 -8.91
N ILE A 83 14.25 -0.42 -7.73
CA ILE A 83 15.71 -0.36 -7.49
C ILE A 83 16.47 -1.32 -8.41
N ALA A 84 15.98 -2.54 -8.60
CA ALA A 84 16.61 -3.50 -9.51
C ALA A 84 16.60 -3.04 -10.98
N ARG A 85 15.58 -2.27 -11.41
CA ARG A 85 15.55 -1.65 -12.75
C ARG A 85 16.53 -0.50 -12.85
N VAL A 86 16.54 0.39 -11.88
CA VAL A 86 17.47 1.54 -11.82
C VAL A 86 18.93 1.06 -11.82
N GLN A 87 19.26 0.01 -11.08
CA GLN A 87 20.61 -0.57 -11.04
C GLN A 87 21.09 -1.12 -12.40
N LYS A 88 20.15 -1.52 -13.26
CA LYS A 88 20.45 -1.96 -14.63
C LYS A 88 20.49 -0.81 -15.63
N ALA A 89 19.88 0.33 -15.30
CA ALA A 89 19.83 1.48 -16.18
C ALA A 89 21.19 2.16 -16.28
N LYS A 90 21.61 2.48 -17.51
CA LYS A 90 22.85 3.24 -17.75
C LYS A 90 22.73 4.69 -17.28
N TYR A 91 21.53 5.25 -17.34
CA TYR A 91 21.24 6.64 -17.02
C TYR A 91 20.06 6.71 -16.06
N TYR A 92 20.22 7.46 -14.97
CA TYR A 92 19.15 7.77 -14.04
C TYR A 92 19.36 9.15 -13.41
N SER A 93 18.29 9.74 -12.90
CA SER A 93 18.28 10.99 -12.13
C SER A 93 17.34 10.84 -10.93
N LEU A 94 17.66 11.53 -9.84
CA LEU A 94 16.86 11.58 -8.62
C LEU A 94 16.22 12.96 -8.50
N PHE A 95 14.92 12.97 -8.21
CA PHE A 95 14.12 14.17 -8.00
C PHE A 95 13.61 14.16 -6.57
N PHE A 96 13.75 15.32 -5.92
CA PHE A 96 13.28 15.57 -4.58
C PHE A 96 12.36 16.78 -4.64
N ASP A 97 11.07 16.59 -4.37
CA ASP A 97 10.09 17.68 -4.34
C ASP A 97 9.54 17.86 -2.92
N ASN A 98 9.62 19.10 -2.41
CA ASN A 98 9.30 19.43 -1.03
C ASN A 98 7.89 20.03 -0.95
N ILE A 99 7.02 19.37 -0.20
CA ILE A 99 5.66 19.84 0.05
C ILE A 99 5.57 20.26 1.53
N PRO A 100 5.17 21.50 1.83
CA PRO A 100 4.93 21.93 3.21
C PRO A 100 3.61 21.32 3.69
N ASP A 101 3.71 20.20 4.42
CA ASP A 101 2.54 19.41 4.82
C ASP A 101 1.89 19.97 6.11
N THR A 102 2.66 20.70 6.93
CA THR A 102 2.21 21.44 8.13
C THR A 102 3.25 22.50 8.55
N PRO A 103 2.93 23.49 9.42
CA PRO A 103 3.87 24.57 9.78
C PRO A 103 5.22 24.13 10.39
N HIS A 104 5.36 22.86 10.77
CA HIS A 104 6.58 22.32 11.41
C HIS A 104 7.10 21.00 10.82
N LYS A 105 6.53 20.51 9.70
CA LYS A 105 7.02 19.31 9.01
C LYS A 105 6.97 19.51 7.51
N ASP A 106 8.14 19.54 6.89
CA ASP A 106 8.29 19.45 5.45
C ASP A 106 8.37 17.96 5.07
N GLN A 107 7.55 17.52 4.12
CA GLN A 107 7.67 16.21 3.50
C GLN A 107 8.38 16.35 2.16
N THR A 108 9.32 15.46 1.89
CA THR A 108 10.03 15.40 0.60
C THR A 108 9.64 14.12 -0.11
N SER A 109 9.05 14.25 -1.30
CA SER A 109 8.83 13.12 -2.20
C SER A 109 10.14 12.75 -2.91
N GLN A 110 10.38 11.46 -3.07
CA GLN A 110 11.54 10.93 -3.78
C GLN A 110 11.07 10.21 -5.04
N VAL A 111 11.52 10.69 -6.18
CA VAL A 111 11.19 10.13 -7.49
C VAL A 111 12.48 9.82 -8.24
N VAL A 112 12.55 8.67 -8.89
CA VAL A 112 13.66 8.30 -9.77
C VAL A 112 13.17 8.27 -11.22
N ILE A 113 13.93 8.89 -12.11
CA ILE A 113 13.73 8.80 -13.55
C ILE A 113 14.90 8.01 -14.13
N TYR A 114 14.64 6.96 -14.91
CA TYR A 114 15.67 6.08 -15.44
C TYR A 114 15.36 5.62 -16.86
N VAL A 115 16.42 5.35 -17.63
CA VAL A 115 16.32 4.90 -19.01
C VAL A 115 16.35 3.38 -19.07
N MET A 116 15.25 2.79 -19.49
CA MET A 116 15.13 1.36 -19.77
C MET A 116 15.46 1.09 -21.24
N THR A 117 16.25 0.04 -21.47
CA THR A 117 16.57 -0.44 -22.82
C THR A 117 16.29 -1.93 -22.90
N GLU A 118 15.20 -2.30 -23.56
CA GLU A 118 14.76 -3.69 -23.74
C GLU A 118 14.42 -3.91 -25.21
N ASN A 119 14.89 -5.00 -25.81
CA ASN A 119 14.60 -5.35 -27.21
C ASN A 119 14.87 -4.23 -28.23
N GLN A 120 15.96 -3.47 -28.03
CA GLN A 120 16.33 -2.28 -28.83
C GLN A 120 15.37 -1.09 -28.73
N GLU A 121 14.34 -1.17 -27.89
CA GLU A 121 13.50 -0.02 -27.55
C GLU A 121 14.06 0.72 -26.34
N VAL A 122 14.05 2.05 -26.43
CA VAL A 122 14.45 2.95 -25.35
C VAL A 122 13.21 3.59 -24.77
N ARG A 123 13.03 3.49 -23.46
CA ARG A 123 11.92 4.11 -22.73
C ARG A 123 12.45 4.82 -21.50
N VAL A 124 11.86 5.98 -21.19
CA VAL A 124 12.12 6.69 -19.94
C VAL A 124 11.00 6.33 -18.97
N GLU A 125 11.35 5.78 -17.82
CA GLU A 125 10.41 5.48 -16.74
C GLU A 125 10.62 6.45 -15.58
N GLU A 126 9.51 6.91 -15.01
CA GLU A 126 9.48 7.67 -13.76
C GLU A 126 8.85 6.78 -12.70
N SER A 127 9.45 6.74 -11.51
CA SER A 127 8.95 5.90 -10.41
C SER A 127 9.10 6.60 -9.07
N PHE A 128 7.99 6.65 -8.33
CA PHE A 128 7.97 7.08 -6.95
C PHE A 128 8.66 6.03 -6.05
N ILE A 129 9.52 6.50 -5.15
CA ILE A 129 10.27 5.65 -4.21
C ILE A 129 9.67 5.73 -2.81
N ASP A 130 9.63 6.93 -2.24
CA ASP A 130 9.11 7.14 -0.90
C ASP A 130 8.86 8.62 -0.58
N PHE A 131 8.21 8.85 0.56
CA PHE A 131 8.23 10.16 1.24
C PHE A 131 9.21 10.10 2.40
N THR A 132 9.99 11.16 2.58
CA THR A 132 10.84 11.33 3.77
C THR A 132 10.47 12.59 4.53
N GLU A 133 10.36 12.49 5.85
CA GLU A 133 10.23 13.67 6.71
C GLU A 133 11.58 14.40 6.78
N THR A 134 11.57 15.68 6.41
CA THR A 134 12.76 16.53 6.53
C THR A 134 12.66 17.31 7.84
N LYS A 135 13.52 16.95 8.81
CA LYS A 135 13.59 17.64 10.10
C LYS A 135 14.51 18.85 9.97
N ASN A 136 13.96 20.02 10.30
CA ASN A 136 14.62 21.32 10.49
C ASN A 136 14.96 22.11 9.22
N LYS A 137 14.25 23.24 9.05
CA LYS A 137 14.87 24.47 8.58
C LYS A 137 15.53 25.10 9.79
N THR A 138 16.86 25.10 9.86
CA THR A 138 17.58 26.06 10.70
C THR A 138 17.30 27.42 10.07
N VAL A 139 16.40 28.18 10.67
CA VAL A 139 16.14 29.59 10.32
C VAL A 139 17.40 30.40 10.63
#